data_AF-A0A3P4B7J4-F1
#
_entry.id   AF-A0A3P4B7J4-F1
#
_cell.length_a   1.000
_cell.length_b   1.000
_cell.length_c   1.000
_cell.angle_alpha   90.00
_cell.angle_beta   90.00
_cell.angle_gamma   90.00
#
_symmetry.space_group_name_H-M   'P 1'
#
loop_
_entity.id
_entity.type
_entity.pdbx_description
1 polymer ?
#
loop_
_entity_poly.entity_id
_entity_poly.type
_entity_poly.pdbx_seq_one_letter_code
_entity_poly.pdbx_strand_id
1 'polypeptide(L)'
;MNNHESRNSNMTIKPDADGALRMPEPRPDKAPVKTNAYRYARQANTQLLPMFPYDGPGDIVSACTSIRAGGQSGKRGYFLHTNAVDEVMVSFGANGRVRTGDVVVGPKTHGVGGSGAAEFFALNVVTQRQLEEGEQLEAVAFACEACSQEIFKLSFSAFTTADHDGFFPPLPSNAGAAEAAARFNASEANRTCKACGHVSDPFPIAMWGWDKYLRATSVSEDARRALEEAIRK
;
A
#
# COMPACT_ATOMS: atom_id res chain seq x y z
N MET A 1 0.94 -40.79 6.87
CA MET A 1 2.00 -40.25 6.00
C MET A 1 1.32 -39.82 4.72
N ASN A 2 0.90 -38.55 4.64
CA ASN A 2 0.23 -38.01 3.46
C ASN A 2 1.25 -37.17 2.70
N ASN A 3 1.56 -37.61 1.48
CA ASN A 3 2.42 -36.88 0.56
C ASN A 3 1.73 -35.57 0.14
N HIS A 4 2.25 -34.45 0.63
CA HIS A 4 1.98 -33.15 0.04
C HIS A 4 2.81 -33.06 -1.24
N GLU A 5 2.20 -33.38 -2.38
CA GLU A 5 2.75 -33.00 -3.67
C GLU A 5 2.67 -31.47 -3.81
N SER A 6 3.84 -30.83 -3.79
CA SER A 6 4.02 -29.43 -4.13
C SER A 6 3.66 -29.23 -5.60
N ARG A 7 2.49 -28.63 -5.85
CA ARG A 7 2.14 -28.15 -7.19
C ARG A 7 2.91 -26.86 -7.47
N ASN A 8 4.12 -27.01 -7.98
CA ASN A 8 4.81 -25.96 -8.73
C ASN A 8 4.02 -25.69 -10.00
N SER A 9 3.28 -24.59 -10.04
CA SER A 9 2.81 -24.00 -11.29
C SER A 9 3.41 -22.62 -11.45
N ASN A 10 4.65 -22.58 -11.92
CA ASN A 10 5.20 -21.39 -12.58
C ASN A 10 4.21 -20.98 -13.67
N MET A 11 3.44 -19.91 -13.46
CA MET A 11 2.48 -19.45 -14.47
C MET A 11 3.22 -18.55 -15.45
N THR A 12 4.08 -19.17 -16.26
CA THR A 12 4.54 -18.52 -17.49
C THR A 12 3.31 -18.36 -18.38
N ILE A 13 2.90 -17.12 -18.67
CA ILE A 13 1.98 -16.84 -19.78
C ILE A 13 2.71 -17.26 -21.05
N LYS A 14 2.63 -18.54 -21.40
CA LYS A 14 3.09 -19.03 -22.68
C LYS A 14 2.05 -18.56 -23.68
N PRO A 15 2.43 -17.84 -24.75
CA PRO A 15 1.51 -17.63 -25.85
C PRO A 15 1.01 -19.01 -26.31
N ASP A 16 -0.27 -19.09 -26.63
CA ASP A 16 -0.83 -20.31 -27.21
C ASP A 16 -0.08 -20.65 -28.51
N ALA A 17 -0.31 -21.86 -29.04
CA ALA A 17 0.32 -22.32 -30.28
C ALA A 17 0.07 -21.38 -31.48
N ASP A 18 -0.91 -20.48 -31.40
CA ASP A 18 -1.27 -19.46 -32.38
C ASP A 18 -0.72 -18.04 -32.07
N GLY A 19 0.02 -17.87 -30.96
CA GLY A 19 0.55 -16.59 -30.52
C GLY A 19 -0.45 -15.72 -29.74
N ALA A 20 -1.66 -16.20 -29.45
CA ALA A 20 -2.66 -15.41 -28.74
C ALA A 20 -2.37 -15.31 -27.23
N LEU A 21 -2.49 -14.09 -26.68
CA LEU A 21 -2.50 -13.87 -25.23
C LEU A 21 -3.88 -14.28 -24.69
N ARG A 22 -3.94 -15.38 -23.95
CA ARG A 22 -5.17 -15.80 -23.24
C ARG A 22 -5.05 -15.54 -21.75
N MET A 23 -6.14 -15.06 -21.17
CA MET A 23 -6.26 -15.02 -19.72
C MET A 23 -6.45 -16.46 -19.22
N PRO A 24 -5.73 -16.87 -18.16
CA PRO A 24 -5.95 -18.18 -17.56
C PRO A 24 -7.36 -18.28 -16.99
N GLU A 25 -7.85 -19.51 -16.86
CA GLU A 25 -9.10 -19.78 -16.16
C GLU A 25 -9.04 -19.23 -14.72
N PRO A 26 -10.16 -18.72 -14.17
CA PRO A 26 -10.22 -18.26 -12.80
C PRO A 26 -9.78 -19.35 -11.83
N ARG A 27 -8.99 -18.97 -10.82
CA ARG A 27 -8.61 -19.88 -9.75
C ARG A 27 -9.84 -20.28 -8.92
N PRO A 28 -10.09 -21.57 -8.67
CA PRO A 28 -11.31 -22.02 -7.99
C PRO A 28 -11.38 -21.61 -6.51
N ASP A 29 -10.24 -21.30 -5.89
CA ASP A 29 -10.14 -20.80 -4.51
C ASP A 29 -10.36 -19.29 -4.38
N LYS A 30 -10.53 -18.56 -5.50
CA LYS A 30 -10.71 -17.10 -5.50
C LYS A 30 -11.97 -16.69 -6.23
N ALA A 31 -12.95 -16.19 -5.47
CA ALA A 31 -14.19 -15.70 -6.02
C ALA A 31 -13.99 -14.46 -6.91
N PRO A 32 -14.63 -14.37 -8.07
CA PRO A 32 -14.67 -13.10 -8.80
C PRO A 32 -15.42 -12.05 -7.96
N VAL A 33 -14.79 -10.90 -7.75
CA VAL A 33 -15.34 -9.79 -6.97
C VAL A 33 -15.43 -8.53 -7.83
N LYS A 34 -16.44 -7.70 -7.56
CA LYS A 34 -16.66 -6.43 -8.24
C LYS A 34 -16.85 -5.33 -7.21
N THR A 35 -16.12 -4.24 -7.37
CA THR A 35 -16.29 -3.03 -6.55
C THR A 35 -16.30 -1.79 -7.42
N ASN A 36 -16.80 -0.69 -6.87
CA ASN A 36 -16.81 0.62 -7.52
C ASN A 36 -15.84 1.54 -6.78
N ALA A 37 -14.82 2.04 -7.49
CA ALA A 37 -13.75 2.86 -6.90
C ALA A 37 -14.31 4.08 -6.14
N TYR A 38 -15.26 4.82 -6.71
CA TYR A 38 -15.87 5.98 -6.05
C TYR A 38 -16.61 5.63 -4.77
N ARG A 39 -17.40 4.54 -4.77
CA ARG A 39 -18.13 4.10 -3.58
C ARG A 39 -17.17 3.64 -2.48
N TYR A 40 -16.10 2.95 -2.88
CA TYR A 40 -15.12 2.38 -1.96
C TYR A 40 -14.23 3.45 -1.33
N ALA A 41 -13.77 4.41 -2.14
CA ALA A 41 -12.88 5.50 -1.72
C ALA A 41 -13.47 6.38 -0.61
N ARG A 42 -14.80 6.42 -0.41
CA ARG A 42 -15.44 7.14 0.70
C ARG A 42 -15.00 6.66 2.09
N GLN A 43 -14.44 5.45 2.16
CA GLN A 43 -13.90 4.87 3.38
C GLN A 43 -12.41 5.22 3.57
N ALA A 44 -11.74 5.74 2.52
CA ALA A 44 -10.32 6.06 2.54
C ALA A 44 -10.08 7.47 3.11
N ASN A 45 -8.89 7.66 3.66
CA ASN A 45 -8.38 8.93 4.16
C ASN A 45 -6.90 9.07 3.75
N THR A 46 -6.63 9.16 2.44
CA THR A 46 -5.30 9.14 1.81
C THR A 46 -4.58 7.78 1.80
N GLN A 47 -4.84 6.86 2.75
CA GLN A 47 -4.27 5.50 2.71
C GLN A 47 -4.74 4.69 1.49
N LEU A 48 -3.98 3.63 1.18
CA LEU A 48 -4.38 2.62 0.20
C LEU A 48 -5.37 1.65 0.84
N LEU A 49 -6.62 1.63 0.39
CA LEU A 49 -7.62 0.66 0.83
C LEU A 49 -7.70 -0.51 -0.16
N PRO A 50 -7.33 -1.75 0.22
CA PRO A 50 -7.47 -2.92 -0.64
C PRO A 50 -8.91 -3.08 -1.12
N MET A 51 -9.10 -3.15 -2.43
CA MET A 51 -10.41 -3.24 -3.08
C MET A 51 -10.96 -4.67 -3.11
N PHE A 52 -10.07 -5.65 -2.97
CA PHE A 52 -10.33 -7.07 -3.05
C PHE A 52 -9.58 -7.80 -1.93
N PRO A 53 -10.06 -8.97 -1.47
CA PRO A 53 -9.44 -9.72 -0.38
C PRO A 53 -8.28 -10.61 -0.88
N TYR A 54 -7.45 -10.09 -1.80
CA TYR A 54 -6.38 -10.85 -2.46
C TYR A 54 -5.06 -10.08 -2.38
N ASP A 55 -4.13 -10.62 -1.61
CA ASP A 55 -2.78 -10.08 -1.37
C ASP A 55 -1.71 -11.17 -1.24
N GLY A 56 -2.03 -12.40 -1.64
CA GLY A 56 -1.09 -13.51 -1.64
C GLY A 56 -0.17 -13.55 -2.87
N PRO A 57 0.71 -14.55 -2.95
CA PRO A 57 1.62 -14.73 -4.09
C PRO A 57 0.89 -14.80 -5.43
N GLY A 58 1.40 -14.05 -6.41
CA GLY A 58 0.84 -13.92 -7.76
C GLY A 58 -0.44 -13.08 -7.87
N ASP A 59 -0.97 -12.56 -6.75
CA ASP A 59 -2.22 -11.80 -6.75
C ASP A 59 -2.06 -10.42 -7.36
N ILE A 60 -3.13 -9.94 -7.99
CA ILE A 60 -3.26 -8.55 -8.41
C ILE A 60 -3.87 -7.78 -7.24
N VAL A 61 -3.02 -7.10 -6.48
CA VAL A 61 -3.43 -6.24 -5.37
C VAL A 61 -3.83 -4.89 -5.94
N SER A 62 -5.13 -4.58 -5.87
CA SER A 62 -5.64 -3.26 -6.23
C SER A 62 -6.11 -2.56 -4.97
N ALA A 63 -5.60 -1.35 -4.73
CA ALA A 63 -5.99 -0.52 -3.60
C ALA A 63 -6.43 0.86 -4.07
N CYS A 64 -7.48 1.39 -3.44
CA CYS A 64 -8.02 2.70 -3.76
C CYS A 64 -7.58 3.73 -2.73
N THR A 65 -7.30 4.96 -3.16
CA THR A 65 -7.04 6.08 -2.28
C THR A 65 -7.85 7.30 -2.72
N SER A 66 -8.38 8.04 -1.75
CA SER A 66 -8.90 9.39 -1.94
C SER A 66 -8.03 10.37 -1.17
N ILE A 67 -7.45 11.31 -1.89
CA ILE A 67 -6.49 12.26 -1.37
C ILE A 67 -7.08 13.65 -1.52
N ARG A 68 -6.94 14.47 -0.48
CA ARG A 68 -7.08 15.92 -0.56
C ARG A 68 -5.97 16.57 0.29
N ALA A 69 -5.25 17.53 -0.28
CA ALA A 69 -4.13 18.21 0.38
C ALA A 69 -3.95 19.63 -0.18
N GLY A 70 -3.13 20.44 0.49
CA GLY A 70 -2.90 21.84 0.12
C GLY A 70 -4.08 22.74 0.49
N GLY A 71 -3.93 24.05 0.30
CA GLY A 71 -4.92 25.04 0.71
C GLY A 71 -5.35 24.86 2.18
N GLN A 72 -6.66 24.87 2.43
CA GLN A 72 -7.23 24.66 3.76
C GLN A 72 -7.13 23.21 4.27
N SER A 73 -6.78 22.25 3.40
CA SER A 73 -6.63 20.83 3.78
C SER A 73 -5.28 20.52 4.41
N GLY A 74 -4.32 21.45 4.38
CA GLY A 74 -3.04 21.34 5.05
C GLY A 74 -1.96 20.55 4.30
N LYS A 75 -0.80 20.35 4.96
CA LYS A 75 0.36 19.68 4.39
C LYS A 75 0.31 18.17 4.63
N ARG A 76 0.46 17.41 3.55
CA ARG A 76 0.45 15.94 3.56
C ARG A 76 1.81 15.32 3.91
N GLY A 77 2.88 16.11 3.98
CA GLY A 77 4.23 15.57 4.10
C GLY A 77 4.68 14.89 2.81
N TYR A 78 5.96 14.54 2.74
CA TYR A 78 6.59 13.90 1.59
C TYR A 78 7.41 12.71 2.07
N PHE A 79 7.34 11.60 1.34
CA PHE A 79 8.18 10.43 1.56
C PHE A 79 8.53 9.77 0.23
N LEU A 80 9.56 8.92 0.25
CA LEU A 80 9.90 8.05 -0.87
C LEU A 80 9.31 6.68 -0.59
N HIS A 81 8.57 6.14 -1.56
CA HIS A 81 8.08 4.77 -1.54
C HIS A 81 8.93 3.95 -2.51
N THR A 82 9.36 2.77 -2.08
CA THR A 82 10.08 1.80 -2.90
C THR A 82 9.27 0.52 -2.99
N ASN A 83 9.02 0.04 -4.21
CA ASN A 83 8.40 -1.25 -4.51
C ASN A 83 9.40 -2.19 -5.19
N ALA A 84 9.37 -3.47 -4.86
CA ALA A 84 10.14 -4.49 -5.61
C ALA A 84 9.51 -4.80 -6.99
N VAL A 85 8.20 -4.59 -7.15
CA VAL A 85 7.45 -4.80 -8.40
C VAL A 85 6.99 -3.47 -8.99
N ASP A 86 6.55 -3.50 -10.25
CA ASP A 86 5.96 -2.32 -10.89
C ASP A 86 4.58 -2.02 -10.30
N GLU A 87 4.28 -0.73 -10.21
CA GLU A 87 3.01 -0.23 -9.72
C GLU A 87 2.33 0.58 -10.81
N VAL A 88 1.05 0.27 -11.05
CA VAL A 88 0.20 0.97 -12.01
C VAL A 88 -0.81 1.81 -11.23
N MET A 89 -0.80 3.13 -11.44
CA MET A 89 -1.80 4.04 -10.90
C MET A 89 -2.77 4.46 -12.01
N VAL A 90 -4.07 4.33 -11.76
CA VAL A 90 -5.14 4.90 -12.58
C VAL A 90 -5.82 6.01 -11.79
N SER A 91 -5.86 7.22 -12.35
CA SER A 91 -6.58 8.34 -11.74
C SER A 91 -8.01 8.42 -12.26
N PHE A 92 -8.99 8.22 -11.38
CA PHE A 92 -10.40 8.28 -11.72
C PHE A 92 -10.96 9.71 -11.64
N GLY A 93 -10.32 10.59 -10.88
CA GLY A 93 -10.69 12.00 -10.82
C GLY A 93 -9.68 12.79 -10.01
N ALA A 94 -9.18 13.89 -10.55
CA ALA A 94 -8.18 14.73 -9.89
C ALA A 94 -8.22 16.19 -10.35
N ASN A 95 -7.69 17.09 -9.52
CA ASN A 95 -7.22 18.41 -9.95
C ASN A 95 -5.70 18.53 -9.68
N GLY A 96 -4.96 19.18 -10.57
CA GLY A 96 -3.52 19.37 -10.42
C GLY A 96 -2.68 18.53 -11.39
N ARG A 97 -1.50 18.09 -10.95
CA ARG A 97 -0.49 17.48 -11.83
C ARG A 97 -0.89 16.11 -12.38
N VAL A 98 -1.56 15.30 -11.56
CA VAL A 98 -2.22 14.07 -12.02
C VAL A 98 -3.57 14.47 -12.60
N ARG A 99 -3.85 14.04 -13.83
CA ARG A 99 -5.10 14.35 -14.52
C ARG A 99 -6.07 13.18 -14.42
N THR A 100 -7.36 13.51 -14.45
CA THR A 100 -8.42 12.51 -14.59
C THR A 100 -8.18 11.66 -15.85
N GLY A 101 -8.20 10.34 -15.70
CA GLY A 101 -7.94 9.37 -16.77
C GLY A 101 -6.46 9.03 -16.99
N ASP A 102 -5.52 9.66 -16.27
CA ASP A 102 -4.12 9.27 -16.37
C ASP A 102 -3.92 7.83 -15.90
N VAL A 103 -3.11 7.09 -16.66
CA VAL A 103 -2.56 5.78 -16.31
C VAL A 103 -1.06 5.93 -16.26
N VAL A 104 -0.47 5.66 -15.09
CA VAL A 104 0.95 5.90 -14.84
C VAL A 104 1.58 4.62 -14.32
N VAL A 105 2.73 4.27 -14.91
CA VAL A 105 3.67 3.28 -14.34
C VAL A 105 4.91 4.06 -13.92
N GLY A 106 5.11 4.21 -12.62
CA GLY A 106 6.20 4.99 -12.05
C GLY A 106 7.49 4.18 -11.90
N PRO A 107 8.62 4.84 -11.60
CA PRO A 107 9.80 4.13 -11.16
C PRO A 107 9.54 3.41 -9.83
N LYS A 108 10.23 2.29 -9.62
CA LYS A 108 10.12 1.48 -8.39
C LYS A 108 10.40 2.27 -7.11
N THR A 109 11.25 3.29 -7.17
CA THR A 109 11.38 4.28 -6.10
C THR A 109 10.86 5.62 -6.59
N HIS A 110 9.85 6.17 -5.90
CA HIS A 110 9.24 7.43 -6.28
C HIS A 110 8.78 8.24 -5.06
N GLY A 111 8.65 9.55 -5.27
CA GLY A 111 8.14 10.48 -4.26
C GLY A 111 6.62 10.42 -4.16
N VAL A 112 6.14 10.29 -2.93
CA VAL A 112 4.71 10.28 -2.59
C VAL A 112 4.44 11.43 -1.63
N GLY A 113 3.35 12.15 -1.87
CA GLY A 113 3.01 13.32 -1.05
C GLY A 113 3.48 14.64 -1.66
N GLY A 114 3.97 15.52 -0.80
CA GLY A 114 4.19 16.93 -1.09
C GLY A 114 2.89 17.74 -1.01
N SER A 115 3.04 19.04 -0.82
CA SER A 115 1.94 20.00 -0.83
C SER A 115 2.45 21.35 -1.33
N GLY A 116 1.83 21.85 -2.40
CA GLY A 116 1.89 23.27 -2.73
C GLY A 116 0.85 24.07 -1.94
N ALA A 117 0.85 25.39 -2.10
CA ALA A 117 -0.19 26.25 -1.54
C ALA A 117 -1.58 25.99 -2.15
N ALA A 118 -1.63 25.51 -3.39
CA ALA A 118 -2.87 25.19 -4.10
C ALA A 118 -3.53 23.90 -3.58
N GLU A 119 -4.86 23.90 -3.52
CA GLU A 119 -5.62 22.69 -3.22
C GLU A 119 -5.44 21.64 -4.32
N PHE A 120 -5.24 20.40 -3.90
CA PHE A 120 -5.11 19.21 -4.71
C PHE A 120 -6.07 18.13 -4.19
N PHE A 121 -6.73 17.43 -5.10
CA PHE A 121 -7.45 16.19 -4.83
C PHE A 121 -7.17 15.16 -5.92
N ALA A 122 -7.20 13.89 -5.54
CA ALA A 122 -7.18 12.78 -6.47
C ALA A 122 -7.88 11.55 -5.88
N LEU A 123 -8.62 10.83 -6.72
CA LEU A 123 -9.08 9.48 -6.47
C LEU A 123 -8.33 8.56 -7.40
N ASN A 124 -7.49 7.70 -6.84
CA ASN A 124 -6.64 6.80 -7.59
C ASN A 124 -6.92 5.34 -7.21
N VAL A 125 -6.72 4.45 -8.18
CA VAL A 125 -6.54 3.02 -7.92
C VAL A 125 -5.10 2.70 -8.26
N VAL A 126 -4.41 2.11 -7.29
CA VAL A 126 -3.03 1.69 -7.38
C VAL A 126 -3.03 0.18 -7.41
N THR A 127 -2.37 -0.40 -8.41
CA THR A 127 -2.40 -1.84 -8.66
C THR A 127 -0.98 -2.36 -8.79
N GLN A 128 -0.69 -3.44 -8.08
CA GLN A 128 0.54 -4.21 -8.18
C GLN A 128 0.21 -5.68 -8.44
N ARG A 129 1.10 -6.38 -9.13
CA ARG A 129 1.07 -7.85 -9.18
C ARG A 129 2.15 -8.38 -8.25
N GLN A 130 1.75 -9.11 -7.21
CA GLN A 130 2.67 -9.74 -6.29
C GLN A 130 3.50 -10.80 -7.02
N LEU A 131 4.75 -10.99 -6.58
CA LEU A 131 5.58 -12.10 -7.05
C LEU A 131 4.90 -13.44 -6.73
N GLU A 132 5.05 -14.41 -7.62
CA GLU A 132 4.56 -15.78 -7.38
C GLU A 132 5.44 -16.50 -6.36
N GLU A 133 6.73 -16.21 -6.37
CA GLU A 133 7.74 -16.83 -5.50
C GLU A 133 8.83 -15.81 -5.14
N GLY A 134 9.49 -16.02 -4.01
CA GLY A 134 10.61 -15.21 -3.55
C GLY A 134 10.22 -14.03 -2.68
N GLU A 135 11.23 -13.22 -2.34
CA GLU A 135 11.08 -12.07 -1.47
C GLU A 135 10.56 -10.87 -2.28
N GLN A 136 9.51 -10.21 -1.77
CA GLN A 136 9.05 -8.93 -2.28
C GLN A 136 9.13 -7.89 -1.16
N LEU A 137 10.13 -7.01 -1.25
CA LEU A 137 10.30 -5.92 -0.29
C LEU A 137 9.66 -4.62 -0.78
N GLU A 138 9.09 -3.90 0.17
CA GLU A 138 8.72 -2.51 0.05
C GLU A 138 9.53 -1.65 1.03
N ALA A 139 9.59 -0.35 0.82
CA ALA A 139 10.18 0.56 1.79
C ALA A 139 9.52 1.93 1.80
N VAL A 140 9.53 2.56 2.97
CA VAL A 140 9.22 3.98 3.15
C VAL A 140 10.45 4.69 3.68
N ALA A 141 10.83 5.79 3.03
CA ALA A 141 11.96 6.62 3.44
C ALA A 141 11.59 8.10 3.52
N PHE A 142 12.23 8.82 4.44
CA PHE A 142 12.11 10.26 4.63
C PHE A 142 13.42 10.94 4.27
N ALA A 143 13.32 11.98 3.44
CA ALA A 143 14.46 12.78 3.03
C ALA A 143 14.49 14.10 3.81
N CYS A 144 15.70 14.62 4.01
CA CYS A 144 15.94 15.91 4.65
C CYS A 144 15.34 17.05 3.83
N GLU A 145 14.54 17.89 4.46
CA GLU A 145 13.90 19.03 3.79
C GLU A 145 14.91 20.09 3.31
N ALA A 146 16.09 20.15 3.94
CA ALA A 146 17.14 21.11 3.59
C ALA A 146 18.08 20.65 2.47
N CYS A 147 18.52 19.38 2.48
CA CYS A 147 19.53 18.87 1.54
C CYS A 147 19.10 17.64 0.73
N SER A 148 17.86 17.17 0.88
CA SER A 148 17.30 16.00 0.21
C SER A 148 18.00 14.66 0.49
N GLN A 149 18.97 14.60 1.39
CA GLN A 149 19.59 13.36 1.81
C GLN A 149 18.59 12.49 2.60
N GLU A 150 18.55 11.19 2.33
CA GLU A 150 17.78 10.24 3.13
C GLU A 150 18.20 10.30 4.60
N ILE A 151 17.23 10.50 5.50
CA ILE A 151 17.42 10.52 6.95
C ILE A 151 17.08 9.16 7.54
N PHE A 152 15.97 8.59 7.09
CA PHE A 152 15.40 7.37 7.63
C PHE A 152 14.80 6.54 6.51
N LYS A 153 14.96 5.22 6.60
CA LYS A 153 14.32 4.24 5.73
C LYS A 153 13.94 3.01 6.53
N LEU A 154 12.73 2.53 6.30
CA LEU A 154 12.25 1.24 6.79
C LEU A 154 11.87 0.39 5.59
N SER A 155 12.51 -0.78 5.45
CA SER A 155 12.12 -1.81 4.51
C SER A 155 11.26 -2.86 5.23
N PHE A 156 10.26 -3.41 4.54
CA PHE A 156 9.33 -4.41 5.06
C PHE A 156 8.86 -5.34 3.93
N SER A 157 8.31 -6.50 4.31
CA SER A 157 7.71 -7.45 3.34
C SER A 157 6.42 -6.89 2.75
N ALA A 158 6.23 -7.05 1.43
CA ALA A 158 4.97 -6.76 0.75
C ALA A 158 3.91 -7.84 0.97
N PHE A 159 4.31 -9.01 1.45
CA PHE A 159 3.41 -10.07 1.89
C PHE A 159 3.02 -9.90 3.35
N THR A 160 1.76 -10.22 3.67
CA THR A 160 1.34 -10.44 5.06
C THR A 160 2.19 -11.57 5.63
N THR A 161 2.97 -11.28 6.66
CA THR A 161 3.87 -12.28 7.26
C THR A 161 3.07 -13.39 7.93
N ALA A 162 3.63 -14.60 7.97
CA ALA A 162 3.01 -15.74 8.67
C ALA A 162 2.77 -15.48 10.16
N ASP A 163 3.46 -14.50 10.75
CA ASP A 163 3.29 -14.09 12.15
C ASP A 163 2.03 -13.24 12.39
N HIS A 164 1.34 -12.80 11.33
CA HIS A 164 0.00 -12.24 11.44
C HIS A 164 -1.02 -13.39 11.54
N ASP A 165 -1.22 -13.89 12.77
CA ASP A 165 -2.22 -14.90 13.16
C ASP A 165 -3.68 -14.38 13.12
N GLY A 166 -3.99 -13.47 12.18
CA GLY A 166 -5.26 -12.75 12.04
C GLY A 166 -6.15 -13.27 10.92
N PHE A 167 -7.45 -13.00 11.01
CA PHE A 167 -8.45 -13.35 9.99
C PHE A 167 -8.44 -12.39 8.79
N PHE A 168 -8.03 -11.15 9.02
CA PHE A 168 -8.07 -10.00 8.14
C PHE A 168 -6.79 -9.16 8.33
N PRO A 169 -5.61 -9.70 7.96
CA PRO A 169 -4.35 -8.99 8.14
C PRO A 169 -4.38 -7.62 7.45
N PRO A 170 -3.74 -6.58 8.02
CA PRO A 170 -3.66 -5.28 7.38
C PRO A 170 -2.81 -5.37 6.12
N LEU A 171 -3.10 -4.52 5.13
CA LEU A 171 -2.25 -4.35 3.96
C LEU A 171 -0.81 -4.00 4.42
N PRO A 172 0.21 -4.78 4.05
CA PRO A 172 1.58 -4.57 4.52
C PRO A 172 2.11 -3.17 4.21
N SER A 173 1.79 -2.59 3.05
CA SER A 173 2.19 -1.22 2.69
C SER A 173 1.65 -0.17 3.67
N ASN A 174 0.42 -0.31 4.16
CA ASN A 174 -0.13 0.61 5.18
C ASN A 174 0.51 0.40 6.55
N ALA A 175 0.73 -0.87 6.94
CA ALA A 175 1.35 -1.20 8.22
C ALA A 175 2.80 -0.69 8.29
N GLY A 176 3.59 -1.01 7.26
CA GLY A 176 4.98 -0.57 7.14
C GLY A 176 5.10 0.95 7.04
N ALA A 177 4.20 1.63 6.34
CA ALA A 177 4.21 3.10 6.28
C ALA A 177 3.86 3.76 7.63
N ALA A 178 2.87 3.22 8.35
CA ALA A 178 2.54 3.69 9.71
C ALA A 178 3.73 3.53 10.65
N GLU A 179 4.38 2.36 10.62
CA GLU A 179 5.55 2.07 11.44
C GLU A 179 6.74 2.96 11.09
N ALA A 180 7.04 3.12 9.80
CA ALA A 180 8.11 3.98 9.34
C ALA A 180 7.94 5.41 9.87
N ALA A 181 6.74 5.97 9.73
CA ALA A 181 6.45 7.31 10.17
C ALA A 181 6.46 7.44 11.70
N ALA A 182 5.95 6.43 12.43
CA ALA A 182 6.02 6.42 13.90
C ALA A 182 7.47 6.40 14.38
N ARG A 183 8.33 5.56 13.79
CA ARG A 183 9.77 5.47 14.11
C ARG A 183 10.49 6.77 13.77
N PHE A 184 10.21 7.36 12.61
CA PHE A 184 10.75 8.67 12.23
C PHE A 184 10.37 9.76 13.23
N ASN A 185 9.10 9.80 13.66
CA ASN A 185 8.58 10.79 14.60
C ASN A 185 8.96 10.55 16.07
N ALA A 186 9.44 9.36 16.42
CA ALA A 186 9.67 8.96 17.82
C ALA A 186 10.73 9.81 18.55
N SER A 187 11.64 10.46 17.83
CA SER A 187 12.63 11.35 18.44
C SER A 187 13.15 12.40 17.46
N GLU A 188 13.72 13.48 17.99
CA GLU A 188 14.46 14.45 17.18
C GLU A 188 15.66 13.80 16.48
N ALA A 189 16.38 12.91 17.17
CA ALA A 189 17.54 12.21 16.62
C ALA A 189 17.21 11.41 15.35
N ASN A 190 16.01 10.82 15.26
CA ASN A 190 15.54 10.10 14.06
C ASN A 190 15.17 11.05 12.90
N ARG A 191 14.95 12.34 13.18
CA ARG A 191 14.66 13.41 12.21
C ARG A 191 15.87 14.29 11.90
N THR A 192 16.98 14.12 12.60
CA THR A 192 18.21 14.87 12.37
C THR A 192 18.99 14.28 11.19
N CYS A 193 19.14 15.07 10.14
CA CYS A 193 19.95 14.72 8.99
C CYS A 193 21.43 14.66 9.37
N LYS A 194 22.05 13.49 9.24
CA LYS A 194 23.48 13.27 9.53
C LYS A 194 24.41 14.03 8.60
N ALA A 195 23.95 14.42 7.41
CA ALA A 195 24.77 15.10 6.41
C ALA A 195 24.88 16.62 6.63
N CYS A 196 23.82 17.28 7.13
CA CYS A 196 23.80 18.74 7.28
C CYS A 196 23.38 19.24 8.68
N GLY A 197 23.04 18.33 9.60
CA GLY A 197 22.59 18.67 10.95
C GLY A 197 21.17 19.21 11.04
N HIS A 198 20.47 19.42 9.93
CA HIS A 198 19.09 19.89 9.93
C HIS A 198 18.14 18.87 10.59
N VAL A 199 17.24 19.35 11.44
CA VAL A 199 16.16 18.58 12.05
C VAL A 199 14.89 18.80 11.22
N SER A 200 14.43 17.76 10.52
CA SER A 200 13.19 17.84 9.72
C SER A 200 11.95 17.84 10.61
N ASP A 201 10.86 18.49 10.18
CA ASP A 201 9.59 18.48 10.90
C ASP A 201 9.03 17.05 11.09
N PRO A 202 8.18 16.80 12.11
CA PRO A 202 7.50 15.51 12.24
C PRO A 202 6.60 15.24 11.03
N PHE A 203 6.58 14.00 10.56
CA PHE A 203 5.72 13.59 9.46
C PHE A 203 4.24 13.58 9.89
N PRO A 204 3.30 14.15 9.10
CA PRO A 204 1.90 14.30 9.49
C PRO A 204 1.09 13.01 9.29
N ILE A 205 1.36 11.98 10.10
CA ILE A 205 0.76 10.63 10.02
C ILE A 205 -0.78 10.67 9.94
N ALA A 206 -1.42 11.53 10.74
CA ALA A 206 -2.87 11.63 10.80
C ALA A 206 -3.54 12.01 9.46
N MET A 207 -2.81 12.71 8.57
CA MET A 207 -3.31 13.05 7.24
C MET A 207 -3.33 11.84 6.29
N TRP A 208 -2.48 10.85 6.54
CA TRP A 208 -2.41 9.62 5.75
C TRP A 208 -3.41 8.57 6.17
N GLY A 209 -4.01 8.68 7.36
CA GLY A 209 -5.04 7.76 7.84
C GLY A 209 -4.56 6.33 8.09
N TRP A 210 -3.24 6.06 8.05
CA TRP A 210 -2.69 4.74 8.30
C TRP A 210 -3.00 4.24 9.71
N ASP A 211 -2.93 5.14 10.70
CA ASP A 211 -3.30 4.87 12.09
C ASP A 211 -4.77 4.46 12.24
N LYS A 212 -5.67 5.18 11.55
CA LYS A 212 -7.11 4.88 11.53
C LYS A 212 -7.40 3.55 10.86
N TYR A 213 -6.71 3.27 9.74
CA TYR A 213 -6.82 2.00 9.04
C TYR A 213 -6.40 0.83 9.94
N LEU A 214 -5.21 0.90 10.54
CA LEU A 214 -4.72 -0.17 11.42
C LEU A 214 -5.62 -0.38 12.64
N ARG A 215 -6.15 0.69 13.23
CA ARG A 215 -7.13 0.60 14.32
C ARG A 215 -8.42 -0.09 13.86
N ALA A 216 -8.93 0.25 12.67
CA ALA A 216 -10.15 -0.39 12.15
C ALA A 216 -9.91 -1.88 11.87
N THR A 217 -8.73 -2.24 11.35
CA THR A 217 -8.32 -3.63 11.17
C THR A 217 -8.26 -4.37 12.51
N SER A 218 -7.59 -3.81 13.53
CA SER A 218 -7.49 -4.47 14.84
C SER A 218 -8.84 -4.70 15.50
N VAL A 219 -9.76 -3.73 15.42
CA VAL A 219 -11.13 -3.89 15.95
C VAL A 219 -11.88 -5.01 15.24
N SER A 220 -11.68 -5.15 13.92
CA SER A 220 -12.33 -6.21 13.13
C SER A 220 -11.79 -7.60 13.49
N GLU A 221 -10.48 -7.70 13.72
CA GLU A 221 -9.82 -8.91 14.24
C GLU A 221 -10.36 -9.32 15.61
N ASP A 222 -10.40 -8.37 16.56
CA ASP A 222 -10.88 -8.61 17.92
C ASP A 222 -12.35 -9.06 17.91
N ALA A 223 -13.19 -8.42 17.08
CA ALA A 223 -14.59 -8.81 16.91
C ALA A 223 -14.73 -10.23 16.36
N ARG A 224 -13.88 -10.63 15.41
CA ARG A 224 -13.89 -11.99 14.84
C ARG A 224 -13.46 -13.03 15.86
N ARG A 225 -12.42 -12.75 16.66
CA ARG A 225 -11.97 -13.61 17.76
C ARG A 225 -13.07 -13.80 18.81
N ALA A 226 -13.74 -12.71 19.21
CA ALA A 226 -14.85 -12.77 20.16
C ALA A 226 -16.01 -13.65 19.64
N LEU A 227 -16.32 -13.57 18.34
CA LEU A 227 -17.32 -14.44 17.72
C LEU A 227 -16.91 -15.92 17.76
N GLU A 228 -15.64 -16.25 17.49
CA GLU A 228 -15.17 -17.63 17.59
C GLU A 228 -15.24 -18.19 18.99
N GLU A 229 -14.87 -17.39 19.99
CA GLU A 229 -14.97 -17.79 21.38
C GLU A 229 -16.42 -18.07 21.78
N ALA A 230 -17.37 -17.27 21.29
CA ALA A 230 -18.79 -17.47 21.53
C ALA A 230 -19.35 -18.75 20.88
N ILE A 231 -18.82 -19.15 19.71
CA ILE A 231 -19.25 -20.37 19.00
C ILE A 231 -18.70 -21.64 19.66
N ARG A 232 -17.55 -21.56 20.35
CA ARG A 232 -16.93 -22.71 21.03
C ARG A 232 -17.59 -23.06 22.38
N LYS A 233 -18.51 -22.24 22.87
CA LYS A 233 -19.30 -22.45 24.08
C LYS A 233 -20.60 -23.18 23.74
#